data_AF-A0A520JVU8-F1
#
_entry.id   AF-A0A520JVU8-F1
#
_cell.length_a   1.000
_cell.length_b   1.000
_cell.length_c   1.000
_cell.angle_alpha   90.00
_cell.angle_beta   90.00
_cell.angle_gamma   90.00
#
_symmetry.space_group_name_H-M   'P 1'
#
loop_
_entity.id
_entity.type
_entity.pdbx_description
1 polymer ?
#
loop_
_entity_poly.entity_id
_entity_poly.type
_entity_poly.pdbx_seq_one_letter_code
_entity_poly.pdbx_strand_id
1 'polypeptide(L)'
;MDQTDAANVLKDVSSELLTCMQCGTCSGSCPSGRYTSMVTRKIVRMARVNKRVLKDINLWMCTTCYTCQERCPRQIKITDAILAIRTITVHDGCILPEHRRVSQLVLQYGHAVPINDAVKQKRKKLGMEALPETVHKYPDALLDVQTILKSCKFDELVAEGQEE
;
A
#
# COMPACT_ATOMS: atom_id res chain seq x y z
N MET A 1 -8.87 8.99 8.50
CA MET A 1 -9.45 9.27 7.17
C MET A 1 -10.94 9.00 7.29
N ASP A 2 -11.78 9.98 6.96
CA ASP A 2 -13.24 9.78 7.03
C ASP A 2 -13.68 8.85 5.89
N GLN A 3 -14.77 8.09 6.05
CA GLN A 3 -15.35 7.27 4.97
C GLN A 3 -15.66 8.13 3.73
N THR A 4 -15.93 9.42 3.94
CA THR A 4 -16.14 10.42 2.90
C THR A 4 -14.90 10.63 2.02
N ASP A 5 -13.68 10.57 2.57
CA ASP A 5 -12.45 10.76 1.80
C ASP A 5 -12.17 9.56 0.88
N ALA A 6 -12.32 8.34 1.40
CA ALA A 6 -12.14 7.12 0.62
C ALA A 6 -13.18 7.00 -0.51
N ALA A 7 -14.41 7.42 -0.25
CA ALA A 7 -15.48 7.48 -1.25
C ALA A 7 -15.19 8.53 -2.35
N ASN A 8 -14.63 9.69 -1.98
CA ASN A 8 -14.24 10.74 -2.92
C ASN A 8 -13.05 10.29 -3.80
N VAL A 9 -12.02 9.67 -3.22
CA VAL A 9 -10.88 9.12 -3.98
C VAL A 9 -11.37 8.04 -4.96
N LEU A 10 -12.28 7.16 -4.55
CA LEU A 10 -12.85 6.18 -5.46
C LEU A 10 -13.71 6.83 -6.55
N LYS A 11 -14.42 7.92 -6.25
CA LYS A 11 -15.24 8.66 -7.24
C LYS A 11 -14.37 9.30 -8.31
N ASP A 12 -13.25 9.92 -7.92
CA ASP A 12 -12.30 10.54 -8.84
C ASP A 12 -11.59 9.50 -9.70
N VAL A 13 -11.07 8.44 -9.06
CA VAL A 13 -10.50 7.28 -9.74
C VAL A 13 -11.53 6.63 -10.68
N SER A 14 -12.77 6.47 -10.23
CA SER A 14 -13.87 5.90 -11.01
C SER A 14 -14.11 6.73 -12.28
N SER A 15 -14.10 8.06 -12.19
CA SER A 15 -14.34 8.93 -13.34
C SER A 15 -13.31 8.73 -14.47
N GLU A 16 -12.01 8.62 -14.14
CA GLU A 16 -10.97 8.31 -15.13
C GLU A 16 -11.12 6.89 -15.66
N LEU A 17 -11.42 5.92 -14.79
CA LEU A 17 -11.63 4.53 -15.17
C LEU A 17 -12.82 4.37 -16.15
N LEU A 18 -13.85 5.22 -16.08
CA LEU A 18 -14.97 5.21 -17.03
C LEU A 18 -14.51 5.47 -18.47
N THR A 19 -13.41 6.20 -18.66
CA THR A 19 -12.81 6.46 -19.99
C THR A 19 -12.05 5.26 -20.57
N CYS A 20 -11.91 4.17 -19.80
CA CYS A 20 -11.19 2.97 -20.24
C CYS A 20 -11.88 2.27 -21.41
N MET A 21 -11.17 2.19 -22.53
CA MET A 21 -11.61 1.47 -23.74
C MET A 21 -11.24 -0.03 -23.75
N GLN A 22 -10.72 -0.57 -22.64
CA GLN A 22 -10.39 -2.01 -22.50
C GLN A 22 -9.40 -2.56 -23.54
N CYS A 23 -8.47 -1.72 -24.04
CA CYS A 23 -7.48 -2.09 -25.04
C CYS A 23 -6.47 -3.18 -24.59
N GLY A 24 -6.20 -3.29 -23.29
CA GLY A 24 -5.31 -4.32 -22.75
C GLY A 24 -3.83 -3.97 -22.69
N THR A 25 -3.41 -2.77 -23.10
CA THR A 25 -2.01 -2.31 -23.00
C THR A 25 -1.44 -2.47 -21.59
N CYS A 26 -2.27 -2.18 -20.57
CA CYS A 26 -1.90 -2.34 -19.17
C CYS A 26 -1.63 -3.79 -18.76
N SER A 27 -2.39 -4.76 -19.30
CA SER A 27 -2.18 -6.18 -19.05
C SER A 27 -0.95 -6.70 -19.79
N GLY A 28 -0.77 -6.32 -21.05
CA GLY A 28 0.42 -6.71 -21.84
C GLY A 28 1.73 -6.13 -21.29
N SER A 29 1.66 -5.00 -20.58
CA SER A 29 2.84 -4.36 -19.96
C SER A 29 3.10 -4.79 -18.52
N CYS A 30 2.20 -5.57 -17.90
CA CYS A 30 2.31 -5.92 -16.49
C CYS A 30 3.36 -7.01 -16.27
N PRO A 31 4.44 -6.77 -15.50
CA PRO A 31 5.40 -7.82 -15.19
C PRO A 31 4.78 -8.92 -14.33
N SER A 32 3.97 -8.57 -13.32
CA SER A 32 3.29 -9.55 -12.47
C SER A 32 2.34 -10.45 -13.25
N GLY A 33 1.61 -9.90 -14.23
CA GLY A 33 0.68 -10.65 -15.07
C GLY A 33 1.35 -11.69 -15.98
N ARG A 34 2.68 -11.64 -16.15
CA ARG A 34 3.43 -12.66 -16.90
C ARG A 34 3.65 -13.95 -16.11
N TYR A 35 3.57 -13.87 -14.77
CA TYR A 35 3.89 -14.99 -13.87
C TYR A 35 2.74 -15.35 -12.93
N THR A 36 1.65 -14.59 -12.96
CA THR A 36 0.50 -14.75 -12.07
C THR A 36 -0.81 -14.67 -12.85
N SER A 37 -1.93 -14.93 -12.19
CA SER A 37 -3.28 -14.73 -12.74
C SER A 37 -3.72 -13.26 -12.77
N MET A 38 -2.88 -12.31 -12.36
CA MET A 38 -3.20 -10.89 -12.35
C MET A 38 -3.39 -10.35 -13.76
N VAL A 39 -4.61 -9.91 -14.08
CA VAL A 39 -4.93 -9.24 -15.35
C VAL A 39 -5.38 -7.81 -15.07
N THR A 40 -4.48 -6.84 -15.22
CA THR A 40 -4.73 -5.41 -14.92
C THR A 40 -5.99 -4.86 -15.61
N ARG A 41 -6.23 -5.22 -16.88
CA ARG A 41 -7.45 -4.83 -17.60
C ARG A 41 -8.73 -5.33 -16.92
N LYS A 42 -8.72 -6.56 -16.38
CA LYS A 42 -9.86 -7.13 -15.65
C LYS A 42 -10.10 -6.39 -14.34
N ILE A 43 -9.04 -6.05 -13.60
CA ILE A 43 -9.12 -5.23 -12.38
C ILE A 43 -9.81 -3.89 -12.68
N VAL A 44 -9.34 -3.18 -13.72
CA VAL A 44 -9.97 -1.93 -14.19
C VAL A 44 -11.43 -2.14 -14.60
N ARG A 45 -11.75 -3.24 -15.29
CA ARG A 45 -13.14 -3.56 -15.71
C ARG A 45 -14.05 -3.85 -14.53
N MET A 46 -13.54 -4.52 -13.50
CA MET A 46 -14.29 -4.83 -12.28
C MET A 46 -14.54 -3.55 -11.49
N ALA A 47 -13.50 -2.74 -11.27
CA ALA A 47 -13.61 -1.45 -10.57
C ALA A 47 -14.67 -0.51 -11.18
N ARG A 48 -14.86 -0.54 -12.51
CA ARG A 48 -15.90 0.25 -13.20
C ARG A 48 -17.34 -0.23 -12.96
N VAL A 49 -17.54 -1.52 -12.69
CA VAL A 49 -18.88 -2.14 -12.79
C VAL A 49 -19.39 -2.69 -11.48
N ASN A 50 -18.53 -3.13 -10.57
CA ASN A 50 -18.97 -3.57 -9.26
C ASN A 50 -17.84 -3.52 -8.22
N LYS A 51 -18.23 -3.65 -6.96
CA LYS A 51 -17.32 -3.66 -5.81
C LYS A 51 -16.58 -5.00 -5.61
N ARG A 52 -16.73 -6.00 -6.48
CA ARG A 52 -16.05 -7.32 -6.30
C ARG A 52 -14.53 -7.20 -6.34
N VAL A 53 -14.02 -6.15 -6.99
CA VAL A 53 -12.59 -5.84 -7.02
C VAL A 53 -12.00 -5.71 -5.61
N LEU A 54 -12.77 -5.24 -4.62
CA LEU A 54 -12.30 -5.06 -3.24
C LEU A 54 -11.89 -6.37 -2.56
N LYS A 55 -12.40 -7.52 -3.04
CA LYS A 55 -12.09 -8.86 -2.54
C LYS A 55 -11.11 -9.63 -3.43
N ASP A 56 -10.58 -9.01 -4.50
CA ASP A 56 -9.69 -9.68 -5.43
C ASP A 56 -8.25 -9.67 -4.91
N ILE A 57 -7.74 -10.85 -4.53
CA ILE A 57 -6.36 -11.03 -4.07
C ILE A 57 -5.32 -10.58 -5.11
N ASN A 58 -5.67 -10.60 -6.41
CA ASN A 58 -4.77 -10.16 -7.47
C ASN A 58 -4.44 -8.66 -7.40
N LEU A 59 -5.22 -7.87 -6.65
CA LEU A 59 -4.87 -6.49 -6.34
C LEU A 59 -3.47 -6.41 -5.72
N TRP A 60 -3.12 -7.35 -4.84
CA TRP A 60 -1.87 -7.36 -4.09
C TRP A 60 -0.67 -7.84 -4.92
N MET A 61 -0.88 -8.38 -6.12
CA MET A 61 0.19 -8.76 -7.04
C MET A 61 0.78 -7.57 -7.81
N CYS A 62 0.11 -6.40 -7.78
CA CYS A 62 0.65 -5.19 -8.38
C CYS A 62 1.89 -4.69 -7.62
N THR A 63 3.02 -4.57 -8.32
CA THR A 63 4.28 -4.06 -7.76
C THR A 63 4.42 -2.54 -7.82
N THR A 64 3.34 -1.84 -8.21
CA THR A 64 3.33 -0.36 -8.38
C THR A 64 4.50 0.15 -9.25
N CYS A 65 4.83 -0.57 -10.32
CA CYS A 65 5.91 -0.20 -11.24
C CYS A 65 5.57 0.92 -12.24
N TYR A 66 4.31 1.40 -12.24
CA TYR A 66 3.78 2.47 -13.11
C TYR A 66 3.77 2.22 -14.63
N THR A 67 4.36 1.13 -15.15
CA THR A 67 4.41 0.87 -16.61
C THR A 67 3.04 0.89 -17.29
N CYS A 68 2.00 0.38 -16.63
CA CYS A 68 0.64 0.36 -17.19
C CYS A 68 0.01 1.76 -17.29
N GLN A 69 0.35 2.65 -16.35
CA GLN A 69 -0.11 4.03 -16.29
C GLN A 69 0.55 4.85 -17.40
N GLU A 70 1.89 4.76 -17.51
CA GLU A 70 2.66 5.46 -18.55
C GLU A 70 2.26 5.07 -19.97
N ARG A 71 1.89 3.81 -20.18
CA ARG A 71 1.51 3.30 -21.51
C ARG A 71 0.01 3.39 -21.80
N CYS A 72 -0.79 3.95 -20.89
CA CYS A 72 -2.22 4.00 -21.09
C CYS A 72 -2.56 5.05 -22.18
N PRO A 73 -3.14 4.66 -23.33
CA PRO A 73 -3.47 5.63 -24.39
C PRO A 73 -4.61 6.59 -23.99
N ARG A 74 -5.32 6.29 -22.90
CA ARG A 74 -6.35 7.14 -22.29
C ARG A 74 -5.83 7.92 -21.08
N GLN A 75 -4.53 7.83 -20.77
CA GLN A 75 -3.87 8.53 -19.67
C GLN A 75 -4.53 8.25 -18.30
N ILE A 76 -5.09 7.06 -18.14
CA ILE A 76 -5.71 6.64 -16.87
C ILE A 76 -4.61 6.36 -15.86
N LYS A 77 -4.76 6.90 -14.65
CA LYS A 77 -3.87 6.64 -13.52
C LYS A 77 -4.12 5.27 -12.89
N ILE A 78 -3.79 4.21 -13.64
CA ILE A 78 -4.11 2.83 -13.27
C ILE A 78 -3.43 2.40 -11.96
N THR A 79 -2.20 2.85 -11.71
CA THR A 79 -1.49 2.49 -10.47
C THR A 79 -2.14 3.16 -9.27
N ASP A 80 -2.47 4.45 -9.39
CA ASP A 80 -3.16 5.20 -8.34
C ASP A 80 -4.56 4.61 -8.07
N ALA A 81 -5.25 4.18 -9.12
CA ALA A 81 -6.53 3.48 -9.00
C ALA A 81 -6.42 2.18 -8.18
N ILE A 82 -5.39 1.36 -8.43
CA ILE A 82 -5.14 0.13 -7.66
C ILE A 82 -4.83 0.46 -6.19
N LEU A 83 -4.04 1.50 -5.94
CA LEU A 83 -3.72 1.95 -4.57
C LEU A 83 -4.97 2.43 -3.83
N ALA A 84 -5.83 3.23 -4.48
CA ALA A 84 -7.10 3.67 -3.92
C ALA A 84 -8.02 2.50 -3.55
N ILE A 85 -8.12 1.51 -4.43
CA ILE A 85 -8.91 0.29 -4.16
C ILE A 85 -8.33 -0.46 -2.96
N ARG A 86 -7.00 -0.63 -2.88
CA ARG A 86 -6.33 -1.26 -1.72
C ARG A 86 -6.61 -0.51 -0.42
N THR A 87 -6.58 0.82 -0.44
CA THR A 87 -6.91 1.65 0.72
C THR A 87 -8.32 1.35 1.24
N ILE A 88 -9.32 1.28 0.35
CA ILE A 88 -10.69 0.93 0.73
C ILE A 88 -10.73 -0.50 1.28
N THR A 89 -10.11 -1.47 0.60
CA THR A 89 -10.04 -2.86 1.05
C THR A 89 -9.45 -2.97 2.46
N VAL A 90 -8.40 -2.20 2.77
CA VAL A 90 -7.79 -2.18 4.11
C VAL A 90 -8.71 -1.55 5.16
N HIS A 91 -9.43 -0.47 4.81
CA HIS A 91 -10.43 0.13 5.71
C HIS A 91 -11.65 -0.77 5.94
N ASP A 92 -11.97 -1.65 5.00
CA ASP A 92 -12.97 -2.71 5.16
C ASP A 92 -12.44 -3.92 5.96
N GLY A 93 -11.28 -3.79 6.61
CA GLY A 93 -10.66 -4.80 7.46
C GLY A 93 -9.79 -5.83 6.74
N CYS A 94 -9.70 -5.77 5.41
CA CYS A 94 -8.95 -6.74 4.61
C CYS A 94 -7.50 -6.30 4.39
N ILE A 95 -6.64 -6.51 5.40
CA ILE A 95 -5.20 -6.31 5.31
C ILE A 95 -4.46 -7.64 5.38
N LEU A 96 -3.47 -7.83 4.50
CA LEU A 96 -2.65 -9.06 4.52
C LEU A 96 -1.81 -9.12 5.81
N PRO A 97 -1.63 -10.32 6.41
CA PRO A 97 -0.95 -10.47 7.70
C PRO A 97 0.44 -9.84 7.74
N GLU A 98 1.24 -10.01 6.69
CA GLU A 98 2.60 -9.49 6.60
C GLU A 98 2.62 -7.97 6.46
N HIS A 99 1.65 -7.39 5.76
CA HIS A 99 1.49 -5.93 5.69
C HIS A 99 1.06 -5.35 7.03
N ARG A 100 0.17 -6.04 7.74
CA ARG A 100 -0.22 -5.66 9.12
C ARG A 100 1.00 -5.70 10.04
N ARG A 101 1.78 -6.78 10.00
CA ARG A 101 3.00 -6.94 10.80
C ARG A 101 4.01 -5.83 10.55
N VAL A 102 4.31 -5.51 9.29
CA VAL A 102 5.23 -4.41 8.95
C VAL A 102 4.69 -3.07 9.46
N SER A 103 3.39 -2.84 9.37
CA SER A 103 2.75 -1.63 9.88
C SER A 103 2.85 -1.51 11.40
N GLN A 104 2.71 -2.62 12.13
CA GLN A 104 2.91 -2.67 13.59
C GLN A 104 4.37 -2.37 13.97
N LEU A 105 5.35 -2.82 13.18
CA LEU A 105 6.76 -2.46 13.40
C LEU A 105 7.00 -0.95 13.25
N VAL A 106 6.36 -0.31 12.25
CA VAL A 106 6.41 1.15 12.09
C VAL A 106 5.79 1.85 13.31
N LEU A 107 4.66 1.37 13.81
CA LEU A 107 4.02 1.95 15.00
C LEU A 107 4.90 1.80 16.26
N GLN A 108 5.52 0.63 16.44
CA GLN A 108 6.32 0.32 17.63
C GLN A 108 7.70 0.99 17.61
N TYR A 109 8.38 0.99 16.46
CA TYR A 109 9.80 1.35 16.35
C TYR A 109 10.06 2.54 15.42
N GLY A 110 9.03 3.08 14.78
CA GLY A 110 9.15 4.12 13.76
C GLY A 110 9.79 3.64 12.45
N HIS A 111 9.99 2.32 12.28
CA HIS A 111 10.64 1.73 11.11
C HIS A 111 9.97 0.42 10.71
N ALA A 112 9.82 0.20 9.40
CA ALA A 112 9.35 -1.08 8.85
C ALA A 112 10.32 -2.23 9.14
N VAL A 113 11.61 -1.93 9.26
CA VAL A 113 12.67 -2.87 9.60
C VAL A 113 13.51 -2.27 10.74
N PRO A 114 13.18 -2.56 12.00
CA PRO A 114 13.89 -2.00 13.14
C PRO A 114 15.32 -2.55 13.24
N ILE A 115 16.21 -1.73 13.79
CA ILE A 115 17.61 -2.11 13.99
C ILE A 115 17.73 -3.20 15.07
N ASN A 116 18.49 -4.26 14.77
CA ASN A 116 18.81 -5.32 15.72
C ASN A 116 20.30 -5.25 16.14
N ASP A 117 20.68 -6.08 17.12
CA ASP A 117 22.04 -6.05 17.66
C ASP A 117 23.09 -6.48 16.65
N ALA A 118 22.77 -7.40 15.73
CA ALA A 118 23.68 -7.78 14.65
C ALA A 118 24.03 -6.59 13.75
N VAL A 119 23.04 -5.75 13.41
CA VAL A 119 23.26 -4.53 12.62
C VAL A 119 24.04 -3.49 13.43
N LYS A 120 23.75 -3.29 14.73
CA LYS A 120 24.53 -2.37 15.60
C LYS A 120 26.01 -2.76 15.64
N GLN A 121 26.30 -4.06 15.78
CA GLN A 121 27.70 -4.54 15.78
C GLN A 121 28.36 -4.38 14.40
N LYS A 122 27.63 -4.63 13.31
CA LYS A 122 28.13 -4.42 11.95
C LYS A 122 28.48 -2.95 11.71
N ARG A 123 27.65 -2.01 12.17
CA ARG A 123 27.90 -0.56 12.08
C ARG A 123 29.18 -0.15 12.82
N LYS A 124 29.36 -0.61 14.07
CA LYS A 124 30.60 -0.36 14.82
C LYS A 124 31.85 -0.88 14.10
N LYS A 125 31.78 -2.08 13.52
CA LYS A 125 32.88 -2.66 12.72
C LYS A 125 33.22 -1.83 11.48
N LEU A 126 32.26 -1.11 10.93
CA LEU A 126 32.44 -0.20 9.80
C LEU A 126 32.86 1.22 10.24
N GLY A 127 33.19 1.44 11.51
CA GLY A 127 33.58 2.74 12.04
C GLY A 127 32.40 3.72 12.22
N MET A 128 31.17 3.22 12.21
CA MET A 128 29.96 4.03 12.39
C MET A 128 29.44 3.93 13.83
N GLU A 129 28.67 4.92 14.26
CA GLU A 129 27.90 4.82 15.50
C GLU A 129 26.91 3.64 15.46
N ALA A 130 26.70 3.02 16.62
CA ALA A 130 25.86 1.83 16.77
C ALA A 130 24.41 2.09 16.34
N LEU A 131 23.86 3.23 16.76
CA LEU A 131 22.56 3.71 16.35
C LEU A 131 22.73 4.72 15.22
N PRO A 132 21.94 4.62 14.13
CA PRO A 132 21.91 5.64 13.09
C PRO A 132 21.18 6.90 13.57
N GLU A 133 21.40 8.02 12.88
CA GLU A 133 20.69 9.30 13.10
C GLU A 133 19.23 9.22 12.63
N THR A 134 18.45 8.34 13.24
CA THR A 134 17.02 8.13 12.97
C THR A 134 16.24 8.12 14.28
N VAL A 135 14.92 7.88 14.22
CA VAL A 135 14.06 7.79 15.42
C VAL A 135 14.49 6.70 16.42
N HIS A 136 15.40 5.80 16.04
CA HIS A 136 16.02 4.87 16.99
C HIS A 136 17.00 5.55 17.97
N LYS A 137 17.63 6.66 17.59
CA LYS A 137 18.56 7.42 18.43
C LYS A 137 17.86 8.54 19.21
N TYR A 138 16.73 9.02 18.72
CA TYR A 138 15.98 10.14 19.28
C TYR A 138 14.59 9.69 19.77
N PRO A 139 14.42 9.41 21.08
CA PRO A 139 13.14 8.93 21.63
C PRO A 139 11.97 9.89 21.44
N ASP A 140 12.21 11.21 21.53
CA ASP A 140 11.17 12.22 21.33
C ASP A 140 10.63 12.18 19.90
N ALA A 141 11.50 11.96 18.91
CA ALA A 141 11.10 11.81 17.51
C ALA A 141 10.25 10.55 17.27
N LEU A 142 10.50 9.46 18.02
CA LEU A 142 9.62 8.28 17.99
C LEU A 142 8.23 8.61 18.56
N LEU A 143 8.17 9.40 19.64
CA LEU A 143 6.90 9.84 20.22
C LEU A 143 6.10 10.70 19.24
N ASP A 144 6.76 11.59 18.49
CA ASP A 144 6.13 12.39 17.44
C ASP A 144 5.53 11.50 16.34
N VAL A 145 6.28 10.53 15.85
CA VAL A 145 5.79 9.55 14.87
C VAL A 145 4.56 8.82 15.40
N GLN A 146 4.62 8.31 16.64
CA GLN A 146 3.50 7.60 17.26
C GLN A 146 2.27 8.50 17.43
N THR A 147 2.48 9.77 17.78
CA THR A 147 1.41 10.76 17.93
C THR A 147 0.70 11.01 16.59
N ILE A 148 1.47 11.20 15.51
CA ILE A 148 0.92 11.39 14.16
C ILE A 148 0.13 10.14 13.72
N LEU A 149 0.70 8.94 13.90
CA LEU A 149 0.01 7.69 13.53
C LEU A 149 -1.32 7.51 14.28
N LYS A 150 -1.33 7.79 15.59
CA LYS A 150 -2.56 7.75 16.41
C LYS A 150 -3.58 8.81 16.00
N SER A 151 -3.14 10.03 15.66
CA SER A 151 -4.05 11.08 15.17
C SER A 151 -4.79 10.67 13.89
N CYS A 152 -4.18 9.80 13.09
CA CYS A 152 -4.76 9.22 11.88
C CYS A 152 -5.54 7.92 12.11
N LYS A 153 -5.66 7.45 13.37
CA LYS A 153 -6.23 6.14 13.75
C LYS A 153 -5.52 4.95 13.10
N PHE A 154 -4.24 5.09 12.81
CA PHE A 154 -3.46 4.03 12.16
C PHE A 154 -3.25 2.84 13.09
N ASP A 155 -3.12 3.09 14.40
CA ASP A 155 -3.05 2.08 15.44
C ASP A 155 -4.30 1.22 15.52
N GLU A 156 -5.49 1.83 15.42
CA GLU A 156 -6.77 1.11 15.31
C GLU A 156 -6.84 0.26 14.03
N LEU A 157 -6.38 0.81 12.90
CA LEU A 157 -6.41 0.14 11.59
C LEU A 157 -5.56 -1.14 11.58
N VAL A 158 -4.39 -1.11 12.24
CA VAL A 158 -3.42 -2.21 12.23
C VAL A 158 -3.55 -3.15 13.42
N ALA A 159 -4.42 -2.83 14.39
CA ALA A 159 -4.79 -3.72 15.49
C ALA A 159 -5.35 -5.05 14.96
N GLU A 160 -5.07 -6.17 15.63
CA GLU A 160 -5.63 -7.48 15.25
C GLU A 160 -7.16 -7.42 15.30
N GLY A 161 -7.81 -7.49 14.13
CA GLY A 161 -9.23 -7.76 14.00
C GLY A 161 -9.44 -9.27 14.08
N GLN A 162 -10.45 -9.70 14.85
CA GLN A 162 -10.81 -11.09 15.12
C GLN A 162 -10.79 -11.93 13.82
N GLU A 163 -10.06 -13.05 13.86
CA GLU A 163 -10.15 -14.11 12.86
C GLU A 163 -11.61 -14.60 12.81
N GLU A 164 -12.30 -14.39 11.70
CA GLU A 164 -13.47 -15.19 11.29
C GLU A 164 -13.06 -16.17 10.18
#